data_AF-A0A0Q0VTV6-F1
#
_entry.id   AF-A0A0Q0VTV6-F1
#
_cell.length_a   1.000
_cell.length_b   1.000
_cell.length_c   1.000
_cell.angle_alpha   90.00
_cell.angle_beta   90.00
_cell.angle_gamma   90.00
#
_symmetry.space_group_name_H-M   'P 1'
#
loop_
_entity.id
_entity.type
_entity.pdbx_description
1 polymer ?
#
loop_
_entity_poly.entity_id
_entity_poly.type
_entity_poly.pdbx_seq_one_letter_code
_entity_poly.pdbx_strand_id
1 'polypeptide(L)'
;MNTGQMLLVMLAIILFSTIIIATYNNLFTILYMAYEAMYQMQAYKIADRIFQEIDAMNISGTKTFLQIFNEYNYTDSILAINNVEYVINSSTSWCDQYGEAPADTLKNYQRIDVVIYCEVGNDTLWTGTPTHPVSYIYGDLGL
;
A
#
# COMPACT_ATOMS: atom_id res chain seq x y z
N MET A 1 11.45 -44.44 -41.80
CA MET A 1 11.88 -43.33 -40.91
C MET A 1 13.10 -43.82 -40.15
N ASN A 2 14.24 -43.14 -40.29
CA ASN A 2 15.49 -43.58 -39.66
C ASN A 2 15.46 -43.22 -38.17
N THR A 3 15.95 -44.09 -37.28
CA THR A 3 15.81 -43.94 -35.81
C THR A 3 16.31 -42.57 -35.29
N GLY A 4 17.34 -42.00 -35.91
CA GLY A 4 17.84 -40.66 -35.60
C GLY A 4 16.86 -39.51 -35.93
N GLN A 5 16.04 -39.64 -36.98
CA GLN A 5 15.00 -38.66 -37.30
C GLN A 5 13.87 -38.69 -36.27
N MET A 6 13.50 -39.88 -35.78
CA MET A 6 12.48 -40.04 -34.75
C MET A 6 12.93 -39.44 -33.40
N LEU A 7 14.20 -39.64 -33.04
CA LEU A 7 14.80 -39.07 -31.83
C LEU A 7 14.81 -37.54 -31.87
N LEU A 8 15.20 -36.94 -33.01
CA LEU A 8 15.21 -35.48 -33.18
C LEU A 8 13.81 -34.87 -33.06
N VAL A 9 12.79 -35.53 -33.63
CA VAL A 9 11.39 -35.08 -33.50
C VAL A 9 10.92 -35.15 -32.05
N MET A 10 11.22 -36.23 -31.31
CA MET A 10 10.89 -36.32 -29.89
C MET A 10 11.57 -35.24 -29.06
N LEU A 11 12.84 -34.97 -29.31
CA LEU A 11 13.61 -33.97 -28.57
C LEU A 11 13.08 -32.55 -28.86
N ALA A 12 12.70 -32.28 -30.11
CA ALA A 12 12.04 -31.03 -30.49
C ALA A 12 10.67 -30.86 -29.81
N ILE A 13 9.86 -31.92 -29.71
CA ILE A 13 8.56 -31.87 -29.01
C ILE A 13 8.76 -31.58 -27.52
N ILE A 14 9.74 -32.22 -26.88
CA ILE A 14 10.05 -31.99 -25.46
C ILE A 14 10.49 -30.53 -25.24
N LEU A 15 11.42 -30.03 -26.05
CA LEU A 15 11.87 -28.63 -26.00
C LEU A 15 10.74 -27.64 -26.22
N PHE A 16 9.87 -27.89 -27.20
CA PHE A 16 8.74 -27.02 -27.49
C PHE A 16 7.75 -27.01 -26.32
N SER A 17 7.50 -28.17 -25.71
CA SER A 17 6.61 -28.29 -24.54
C SER A 17 7.16 -27.54 -23.33
N THR A 18 8.46 -27.63 -23.06
CA THR A 18 9.08 -26.90 -21.94
C THR A 18 9.07 -25.39 -22.16
N ILE A 19 9.32 -24.92 -23.38
CA ILE A 19 9.22 -23.50 -23.74
C ILE A 19 7.80 -22.99 -23.54
N ILE A 20 6.79 -23.75 -23.98
CA ILE A 20 5.38 -23.38 -23.80
C ILE A 20 5.04 -23.27 -22.32
N ILE A 21 5.38 -24.29 -21.52
CA ILE A 21 5.08 -24.30 -20.08
C ILE A 21 5.76 -23.12 -19.38
N ALA A 22 7.04 -22.88 -19.67
CA ALA A 22 7.78 -21.75 -19.11
C ALA A 22 7.13 -20.41 -19.47
N THR A 23 6.71 -20.26 -20.73
CA THR A 23 6.04 -19.04 -21.22
C THR A 23 4.72 -18.80 -20.47
N TYR A 24 3.89 -19.83 -20.33
CA TYR A 24 2.64 -19.72 -19.58
C TYR A 24 2.87 -19.34 -18.11
N ASN A 25 3.81 -20.01 -17.44
CA ASN A 25 4.14 -19.70 -16.04
C ASN A 25 4.59 -18.24 -15.88
N ASN A 26 5.47 -17.76 -16.77
CA ASN A 26 5.92 -16.37 -16.74
C ASN A 26 4.76 -15.38 -16.96
N LEU A 27 3.85 -15.67 -17.89
CA LEU A 27 2.67 -14.83 -18.12
C LEU A 27 1.77 -14.77 -16.88
N PHE A 28 1.54 -15.90 -16.21
CA PHE A 28 0.77 -15.92 -14.97
C PHE A 28 1.43 -15.09 -13.86
N THR A 29 2.75 -15.21 -13.69
CA THR A 29 3.49 -14.40 -12.73
C THR A 29 3.39 -12.90 -13.02
N ILE A 30 3.52 -12.50 -14.29
CA ILE A 30 3.41 -11.08 -14.69
C ILE A 30 2.00 -10.56 -14.42
N LEU A 31 0.97 -11.34 -14.77
CA LEU A 31 -0.42 -10.96 -14.50
C LEU A 31 -0.67 -10.79 -12.99
N TYR A 32 -0.16 -11.71 -12.17
CA TYR A 32 -0.28 -11.64 -10.73
C TYR A 32 0.37 -10.37 -10.16
N MET A 33 1.62 -10.08 -10.54
CA MET A 33 2.31 -8.85 -10.14
C MET A 33 1.56 -7.59 -10.58
N ALA A 34 0.97 -7.59 -11.77
CA ALA A 34 0.18 -6.46 -12.26
C ALA A 34 -1.07 -6.21 -11.40
N TYR A 35 -1.77 -7.27 -10.99
CA TYR A 35 -2.91 -7.15 -10.09
C TYR A 35 -2.52 -6.65 -8.71
N GLU A 36 -1.45 -7.18 -8.11
CA GLU A 36 -0.94 -6.67 -6.83
C GLU A 36 -0.57 -5.18 -6.90
N ALA A 37 0.12 -4.78 -7.97
CA ALA A 37 0.46 -3.37 -8.19
C ALA A 37 -0.80 -2.48 -8.32
N MET A 38 -1.87 -2.97 -8.96
CA MET A 38 -3.14 -2.24 -9.03
C MET A 38 -3.78 -2.06 -7.65
N TYR A 39 -3.80 -3.09 -6.82
CA TYR A 39 -4.33 -3.02 -5.46
C TYR A 39 -3.50 -2.11 -4.56
N GLN A 40 -2.16 -2.19 -4.62
CA GLN A 40 -1.26 -1.26 -3.92
C GLN A 40 -1.49 0.19 -4.36
N MET A 41 -1.60 0.44 -5.67
CA MET A 41 -1.88 1.78 -6.17
C MET A 41 -3.22 2.32 -5.64
N GLN A 42 -4.24 1.45 -5.52
CA GLN A 42 -5.51 1.84 -4.94
C GLN A 42 -5.38 2.15 -3.44
N ALA A 43 -4.60 1.36 -2.69
CA ALA A 43 -4.29 1.63 -1.28
C ALA A 43 -3.57 2.98 -1.11
N TYR A 44 -2.56 3.29 -1.94
CA TYR A 44 -1.88 4.59 -1.91
C TYR A 44 -2.83 5.76 -2.18
N LYS A 45 -3.79 5.62 -3.11
CA LYS A 45 -4.82 6.65 -3.33
C LYS A 45 -5.73 6.86 -2.12
N ILE A 46 -6.03 5.80 -1.38
CA ILE A 46 -6.82 5.90 -0.14
C ILE A 46 -6.02 6.65 0.93
N ALA A 47 -4.73 6.33 1.10
CA ALA A 47 -3.85 7.04 2.04
C ALA A 47 -3.72 8.53 1.66
N ASP A 48 -3.49 8.83 0.38
CA ASP A 48 -3.42 10.19 -0.14
C ASP A 48 -4.72 10.98 0.10
N ARG A 49 -5.89 10.35 -0.10
CA ARG A 49 -7.18 10.96 0.24
C ARG A 49 -7.26 11.37 1.71
N ILE A 50 -6.81 10.51 2.62
CA ILE A 50 -6.82 10.79 4.06
C ILE A 50 -5.90 11.97 4.38
N PHE A 51 -4.71 12.00 3.77
CA PHE A 51 -3.78 13.11 3.98
C PHE A 51 -4.34 14.44 3.48
N GLN A 52 -4.92 14.45 2.28
CA GLN A 52 -5.56 15.64 1.73
C GLN A 52 -6.77 16.12 2.55
N GLU A 53 -7.53 15.19 3.12
CA GLU A 53 -8.64 15.52 4.02
C GLU A 53 -8.14 16.24 5.28
N ILE A 54 -7.05 15.75 5.86
CA ILE A 54 -6.43 16.36 7.05
C ILE A 54 -5.81 17.72 6.71
N ASP A 55 -5.10 17.82 5.59
CA ASP A 55 -4.59 19.10 5.07
C ASP A 55 -5.72 20.12 4.91
N ALA A 56 -6.85 19.71 4.31
CA ALA A 56 -8.01 20.58 4.14
C ALA A 56 -8.61 21.01 5.48
N MET A 57 -8.71 20.11 6.47
CA MET A 57 -9.20 20.45 7.82
C MET A 57 -8.28 21.44 8.54
N ASN A 58 -6.97 21.25 8.39
CA ASN A 58 -5.95 22.11 8.96
C ASN A 58 -5.97 23.51 8.33
N ILE A 59 -5.92 23.59 6.99
CA ILE A 59 -5.91 24.85 6.23
C ILE A 59 -7.22 25.64 6.44
N SER A 60 -8.36 24.96 6.49
CA SER A 60 -9.65 25.61 6.68
C SER A 60 -9.90 26.08 8.11
N GLY A 61 -9.07 25.67 9.08
CA GLY A 61 -9.30 25.91 10.50
C GLY A 61 -10.57 25.22 11.05
N THR A 62 -11.12 24.25 10.32
CA THR A 62 -12.34 23.54 10.72
C THR A 62 -12.09 22.66 11.96
N LYS A 63 -10.87 22.12 12.08
CA LYS A 63 -10.42 21.36 13.26
C LYS A 63 -9.05 21.85 13.71
N THR A 64 -8.85 21.90 15.02
CA THR A 64 -7.52 22.18 15.60
C THR A 64 -6.64 20.93 15.51
N PHE A 65 -5.31 21.12 15.55
CA PHE A 65 -4.35 20.02 15.62
C PHE A 65 -4.67 19.00 16.73
N LEU A 66 -5.11 19.47 17.90
CA LEU A 66 -5.51 18.59 19.00
C LEU A 66 -6.75 17.75 18.65
N GLN A 67 -7.70 18.31 17.90
CA GLN A 67 -8.88 17.56 17.44
C GLN A 67 -8.50 16.50 16.41
N ILE A 68 -7.66 16.87 15.43
CA ILE A 68 -7.11 15.93 14.44
C ILE A 68 -6.35 14.80 15.16
N PHE A 69 -5.53 15.13 16.16
CA PHE A 69 -4.84 14.15 16.99
C PHE A 69 -5.82 13.16 17.64
N ASN A 70 -6.87 13.65 18.29
CA ASN A 70 -7.81 12.76 18.98
C ASN A 70 -8.63 11.88 18.02
N GLU A 71 -8.91 12.37 16.81
CA GLU A 71 -9.76 11.67 15.83
C GLU A 71 -9.01 10.63 15.00
N TYR A 72 -7.72 10.83 14.75
CA TYR A 72 -6.87 9.91 13.99
C TYR A 72 -5.94 9.07 14.89
N ASN A 73 -6.10 9.11 16.20
CA ASN A 73 -5.34 8.30 17.13
C ASN A 73 -5.98 6.90 17.26
N TYR A 74 -5.41 5.93 16.54
CA TYR A 74 -5.85 4.54 16.46
C TYR A 74 -7.26 4.39 15.88
N THR A 75 -7.41 4.86 14.64
CA THR A 75 -8.66 4.77 13.90
C THR A 75 -8.55 3.67 12.87
N ASP A 76 -9.47 2.71 12.99
CA ASP A 76 -9.63 1.63 12.02
C ASP A 76 -10.88 1.91 11.18
N SER A 77 -10.74 1.86 9.86
CA SER A 77 -11.86 2.01 8.93
C SER A 77 -11.76 1.02 7.80
N ILE A 78 -12.90 0.63 7.25
CA ILE A 78 -12.97 -0.29 6.11
C ILE A 78 -13.58 0.46 4.93
N LEU A 79 -12.90 0.41 3.79
CA LEU A 79 -13.38 0.97 2.55
C LEU A 79 -13.46 -0.12 1.48
N ALA A 80 -14.67 -0.39 0.98
CA ALA A 80 -14.86 -1.34 -0.11
C ALA A 80 -14.80 -0.63 -1.47
N ILE A 81 -13.86 -1.05 -2.34
CA ILE A 81 -13.75 -0.56 -3.72
C ILE A 81 -13.72 -1.78 -4.64
N ASN A 82 -14.63 -1.82 -5.61
CA ASN A 82 -14.75 -2.94 -6.57
C ASN A 82 -14.84 -4.32 -5.87
N ASN A 83 -15.60 -4.40 -4.78
CA ASN A 83 -15.78 -5.61 -3.98
C ASN A 83 -14.48 -6.15 -3.32
N VAL A 84 -13.48 -5.28 -3.15
CA VAL A 84 -12.28 -5.53 -2.33
C VAL A 84 -12.33 -4.60 -1.13
N GLU A 85 -12.24 -5.18 0.07
CA GLU A 85 -12.21 -4.45 1.33
C GLU A 85 -10.79 -4.04 1.67
N TYR A 86 -10.58 -2.74 1.83
CA TYR A 86 -9.33 -2.16 2.30
C TYR A 86 -9.52 -1.80 3.77
N VAL A 87 -8.77 -2.46 4.64
CA VAL A 87 -8.70 -2.13 6.05
C VAL A 87 -7.61 -1.07 6.22
N ILE A 88 -8.00 0.06 6.79
CA ILE A 88 -7.19 1.25 6.94
C ILE A 88 -6.99 1.49 8.43
N ASN A 89 -5.75 1.43 8.87
CA ASN A 89 -5.36 1.70 10.24
C ASN A 89 -4.54 2.99 10.24
N SER A 90 -5.07 4.04 10.85
CA SER A 90 -4.36 5.30 11.02
C SER A 90 -4.00 5.52 12.48
N SER A 91 -2.77 5.98 12.71
CA SER A 91 -2.30 6.41 14.01
C SER A 91 -1.62 7.76 13.88
N THR A 92 -1.58 8.51 14.97
CA THR A 92 -0.94 9.82 14.97
C THR A 92 -0.08 10.01 16.21
N SER A 93 1.02 10.71 16.03
CA SER A 93 1.98 11.03 17.08
C SER A 93 2.42 12.48 16.97
N TRP A 94 2.67 13.12 18.11
CA TRP A 94 3.36 14.41 18.13
C TRP A 94 4.81 14.18 17.71
N CYS A 95 5.33 15.05 16.84
CA CYS A 95 6.68 14.94 16.31
C CYS A 95 7.39 16.30 16.25
N ASP A 96 8.66 16.28 15.88
CA ASP A 96 9.38 17.45 15.39
C ASP A 96 9.22 17.62 13.86
N GLN A 97 9.88 18.63 13.29
CA GLN A 97 9.85 18.89 11.85
C GLN A 97 10.44 17.76 10.97
N TYR A 98 11.18 16.82 11.57
CA TYR A 98 11.77 15.68 10.89
C TYR A 98 10.94 14.39 11.09
N GLY A 99 9.88 14.44 11.89
CA GLY A 99 9.00 13.31 12.16
C GLY A 99 9.45 12.44 13.33
N GLU A 100 10.43 12.88 14.10
CA GLU A 100 10.92 12.18 15.30
C GLU A 100 10.12 12.58 16.53
N ALA A 101 10.09 11.71 17.55
CA ALA A 101 9.43 12.05 18.82
C ALA A 101 10.08 13.31 19.41
N PRO A 102 9.30 14.34 19.78
CA PRO A 102 9.86 15.64 20.08
C PRO A 102 10.60 15.57 21.42
N ALA A 103 11.80 16.16 21.47
CA ALA A 103 12.61 16.23 22.68
C ALA A 103 12.02 17.20 23.73
N ASP A 104 11.26 18.20 23.26
CA ASP A 104 10.54 19.18 24.07
C ASP A 104 9.03 19.07 23.85
N THR A 105 8.21 19.50 24.82
CA THR A 105 6.74 19.43 24.82
C THR A 105 6.03 20.28 23.76
N LEU A 106 6.75 20.84 22.79
CA LEU A 106 6.19 21.68 21.74
C LEU A 106 5.43 20.82 20.72
N LYS A 107 4.10 20.92 20.76
CA LYS A 107 3.15 20.21 19.91
C LYS A 107 2.90 20.95 18.58
N ASN A 108 3.98 21.38 17.93
CA ASN A 108 3.88 22.17 16.70
C ASN A 108 3.85 21.31 15.44
N TYR A 109 4.23 20.03 15.54
CA TYR A 109 4.15 19.09 14.43
C TYR A 109 3.47 17.81 14.86
N GLN A 110 2.77 17.21 13.90
CA GLN A 110 2.04 15.98 14.09
C GLN A 110 2.32 15.07 12.90
N ARG A 111 2.76 13.84 13.19
CA ARG A 111 2.93 12.79 12.21
C ARG A 111 1.65 11.95 12.16
N ILE A 112 1.22 11.62 10.96
CA ILE A 112 0.09 10.72 10.73
C ILE A 112 0.60 9.55 9.91
N ASP A 113 0.45 8.38 10.50
CA ASP A 113 0.92 7.10 10.01
C ASP A 113 -0.29 6.30 9.57
N VAL A 114 -0.30 5.85 8.32
CA VAL A 114 -1.39 5.08 7.72
C VAL A 114 -0.84 3.74 7.23
N VAL A 115 -1.48 2.65 7.65
CA VAL A 115 -1.22 1.29 7.19
C VAL A 115 -2.50 0.78 6.57
N ILE A 116 -2.43 0.27 5.34
CA ILE A 116 -3.59 -0.26 4.63
C ILE A 116 -3.30 -1.69 4.23
N TYR A 117 -4.26 -2.59 4.42
CA TYR A 117 -4.16 -3.94 3.88
C TYR A 117 -5.48 -4.39 3.26
N CYS A 118 -5.38 -5.32 2.31
CA CYS A 118 -6.53 -5.93 1.66
C CYS A 118 -6.23 -7.41 1.35
N GLU A 119 -7.27 -8.23 1.28
CA GLU A 119 -7.14 -9.63 0.89
C GLU A 119 -7.15 -9.75 -0.63
N VAL A 120 -6.14 -10.43 -1.18
CA VAL A 120 -6.01 -10.72 -2.60
C VAL A 120 -5.83 -12.23 -2.77
N GLY A 121 -6.92 -12.91 -3.10
CA GLY A 121 -6.94 -14.38 -3.20
C GLY A 121 -6.78 -15.02 -1.82
N ASN A 122 -5.67 -15.75 -1.61
CA ASN A 122 -5.36 -16.38 -0.32
C ASN A 122 -4.28 -15.62 0.48
N ASP A 123 -3.83 -14.47 -0.03
CA ASP A 123 -2.78 -13.67 0.58
C ASP A 123 -3.31 -12.30 1.02
N THR A 124 -2.60 -11.64 1.92
CA THR A 124 -2.92 -10.28 2.37
C THR A 124 -1.86 -9.33 1.84
N LEU A 125 -2.31 -8.37 1.04
CA LEU A 125 -1.45 -7.35 0.49
C LEU A 125 -1.39 -6.16 1.45
N TRP A 126 -0.21 -5.91 2.00
CA TRP A 126 0.07 -4.80 2.90
C TRP A 126 0.68 -3.60 2.15
N THR A 127 0.15 -2.41 2.42
CA THR A 127 0.69 -1.12 1.99
C THR A 127 1.15 -0.36 3.23
N GLY A 128 2.46 -0.35 3.43
CA GLY A 128 3.08 0.03 4.71
C GLY A 128 3.09 -1.14 5.71
N THR A 129 3.87 -0.99 6.77
CA THR A 129 3.90 -1.93 7.89
C THR A 129 3.80 -1.16 9.21
N PRO A 130 3.53 -1.82 10.35
CA PRO A 130 3.55 -1.14 11.65
C PRO A 130 4.89 -0.46 11.97
N THR A 131 6.00 -0.93 11.38
CA THR A 131 7.33 -0.32 11.55
C THR A 131 7.65 0.73 10.48
N HIS A 132 7.08 0.60 9.29
CA HIS A 132 7.26 1.49 8.15
C HIS A 132 5.90 1.85 7.53
N PRO A 133 5.08 2.62 8.25
CA PRO A 133 3.79 3.06 7.72
C PRO A 133 3.99 4.08 6.60
N VAL A 134 2.92 4.34 5.85
CA VAL A 134 2.89 5.52 4.98
C VAL A 134 2.67 6.73 5.88
N SER A 135 3.67 7.58 6.00
CA SER A 135 3.67 8.69 6.95
C SER A 135 3.66 10.04 6.25
N TYR A 136 2.95 11.01 6.84
CA TYR A 136 3.04 12.41 6.48
C TYR A 136 3.12 13.29 7.73
N ILE A 137 3.88 14.39 7.66
CA ILE A 137 4.11 15.31 8.79
C ILE A 137 3.39 16.62 8.49
N TYR A 138 2.55 17.04 9.43
CA TYR A 138 1.85 18.31 9.41
C TYR A 138 2.48 19.27 10.41
N GLY A 139 2.64 20.53 10.04
CA GLY A 139 3.03 21.61 10.93
C GLY A 139 1.83 22.51 11.26
N ASP A 140 1.73 22.94 12.51
CA ASP A 140 0.76 23.94 12.94
C ASP A 140 1.21 25.30 12.40
N LEU A 141 0.43 25.84 11.46
CA LEU A 141 0.69 27.14 10.83
C LEU A 141 0.20 28.32 11.69
N GLY A 142 -0.44 28.06 12.85
CA GLY A 142 -0.87 29.10 13.79
C GLY A 142 -1.95 30.04 13.24
N LEU A 143 -2.79 29.54 12.34
CA LEU A 143 -3.95 30.27 11.79
C LEU A 143 -5.15 30.24 12.75
#